data_AF-A0AAW0WTF1-F1
#
_entry.id   AF-A0AAW0WTF1-F1
#
_cell.length_a   1.000
_cell.length_b   1.000
_cell.length_c   1.000
_cell.angle_alpha   90.00
_cell.angle_beta   90.00
_cell.angle_gamma   90.00
#
_symmetry.space_group_name_H-M   'P 1'
#
loop_
_entity.id
_entity.type
_entity.pdbx_description
1 polymer ?
#
loop_
_entity_poly.entity_id
_entity_poly.type
_entity_poly.pdbx_seq_one_letter_code
_entity_poly.pdbx_strand_id
1 'polypeptide(L)'
;MEKYGINMLKRLKPILSDLGTYLHKAIPDTRLTIRRYADAKFEYLSYCLKVKEMDDEEMQFAQLQEPFYRVETGNYEYRLILRCRQEARTKFAKLRSDVLVKLELLDSKHVQHLTEQLTRLIGGLATYHSQCQELMHDKHWFPIELDMVGTTLHADHRNDDFSTGDYEDDEELLDTEGGTEASETELVQPVEDLTLNCANKNHKDTKEGNLEEVNLLGDF
;
A
#
# COMPACT_ATOMS: atom_id res chain seq x y z
N MET A 1 38.05 -8.01 13.21
CA MET A 1 36.81 -7.76 12.45
C MET A 1 35.59 -8.44 13.07
N GLU A 2 35.60 -9.75 13.32
CA GLU A 2 34.44 -10.52 13.81
C GLU A 2 33.75 -9.93 15.06
N LYS A 3 34.53 -9.52 16.08
CA LYS A 3 33.98 -8.89 17.31
C LYS A 3 33.14 -7.63 17.03
N TYR A 4 33.55 -6.81 16.06
CA TYR A 4 32.81 -5.61 15.67
C TYR A 4 31.54 -5.95 14.91
N GLY A 5 31.57 -7.00 14.08
CA GLY A 5 30.39 -7.52 13.38
C GLY A 5 29.33 -8.04 14.35
N ILE A 6 29.74 -8.80 15.37
CA ILE A 6 28.82 -9.29 16.42
C ILE A 6 28.19 -8.12 17.19
N ASN A 7 28.97 -7.08 17.50
CA ASN A 7 28.45 -5.89 18.18
C ASN A 7 27.47 -5.10 17.32
N MET A 8 27.73 -4.97 16.02
CA MET A 8 26.82 -4.36 15.06
C MET A 8 25.50 -5.15 14.98
N LEU A 9 25.57 -6.48 14.90
CA LEU A 9 24.38 -7.33 14.84
C LEU A 9 23.50 -7.20 16.10
N LYS A 10 24.13 -7.04 17.28
CA LYS A 10 23.41 -6.74 18.53
C LYS A 10 22.68 -5.38 18.48
N ARG A 11 23.24 -4.38 17.80
CA ARG A 11 22.62 -3.07 17.59
C ARG A 11 21.50 -3.09 16.54
N LEU A 12 21.58 -3.99 15.56
CA LEU A 12 20.54 -4.15 14.53
C LEU A 12 19.25 -4.81 15.05
N LYS A 13 19.36 -5.74 16.01
CA LYS A 13 18.20 -6.42 16.60
C LYS A 13 17.09 -5.49 17.09
N PRO A 14 17.35 -4.46 17.93
CA PRO A 14 16.31 -3.55 18.38
C PRO A 14 15.70 -2.74 17.23
N ILE A 15 16.49 -2.30 16.25
CA ILE A 15 16.01 -1.57 15.06
C ILE A 15 14.98 -2.42 14.30
N LEU A 16 15.27 -3.70 14.10
CA LEU A 16 14.35 -4.64 13.44
C LEU A 16 13.07 -4.87 14.26
N SER A 17 13.19 -5.01 15.60
CA SER A 17 12.04 -5.18 16.48
C SER A 17 11.11 -3.96 16.48
N ASP A 18 11.68 -2.75 16.42
CA ASP A 18 10.94 -1.51 16.38
C ASP A 18 10.18 -1.37 15.04
N LEU A 19 10.85 -1.67 13.93
CA LEU A 19 10.21 -1.69 12.60
C LEU A 19 9.12 -2.77 12.51
N GLY A 20 9.36 -3.95 13.09
CA GLY A 20 8.37 -5.01 13.22
C GLY A 20 7.14 -4.57 14.03
N THR A 21 7.33 -3.77 15.07
CA THR A 21 6.22 -3.21 15.86
C THR A 21 5.37 -2.25 15.04
N TYR A 22 6.00 -1.41 14.21
CA TYR A 22 5.28 -0.53 13.30
C TYR A 22 4.43 -1.34 12.29
N LEU A 23 5.04 -2.34 11.64
CA LEU A 23 4.39 -3.17 10.61
C LEU A 23 3.26 -4.03 11.18
N HIS A 24 3.49 -4.69 12.31
CA HIS A 24 2.57 -5.70 12.85
C HIS A 24 1.61 -5.18 13.92
N LYS A 25 1.76 -3.93 14.40
CA LYS A 25 0.83 -3.35 15.39
C LYS A 25 0.23 -2.02 14.92
N ALA A 26 1.05 -1.05 14.52
CA ALA A 26 0.55 0.30 14.22
C ALA A 26 -0.30 0.35 12.93
N ILE A 27 0.17 -0.28 11.85
CA ILE A 27 -0.58 -0.38 10.59
C ILE A 27 -1.89 -1.18 10.76
N PRO A 28 -1.92 -2.38 11.37
CA PRO A 28 -3.16 -3.12 11.50
C PRO A 28 -4.21 -2.45 12.41
N ASP A 29 -3.81 -1.68 13.44
CA ASP A 29 -4.77 -0.89 14.24
C ASP A 29 -5.49 0.16 13.38
N THR A 30 -4.74 0.85 12.52
CA THR A 30 -5.30 1.85 11.60
C THR A 30 -6.19 1.18 10.56
N ARG A 31 -5.76 0.04 10.00
CA ARG A 31 -6.58 -0.77 9.07
C ARG A 31 -7.90 -1.22 9.70
N LEU A 32 -7.91 -1.61 10.98
CA LEU A 32 -9.14 -1.99 11.68
C LEU A 32 -10.12 -0.82 11.75
N THR A 33 -9.61 0.39 11.97
CA THR A 33 -10.43 1.60 12.03
C THR A 33 -11.00 1.96 10.66
N ILE A 34 -10.17 1.85 9.61
CA ILE A 34 -10.60 2.04 8.21
C ILE A 34 -11.70 1.03 7.85
N ARG A 35 -11.57 -0.23 8.25
CA ARG A 35 -12.60 -1.25 8.00
C ARG A 35 -13.93 -0.88 8.66
N ARG A 36 -13.92 -0.48 9.94
CA ARG A 36 -15.14 -0.01 10.64
C ARG A 36 -15.79 1.19 9.97
N TYR A 37 -14.99 2.12 9.45
CA TYR A 37 -15.48 3.24 8.66
C TYR A 37 -16.10 2.81 7.34
N ALA A 38 -15.47 1.86 6.63
CA ALA A 38 -15.99 1.32 5.38
C ALA A 38 -17.36 0.65 5.59
N ASP A 39 -17.50 -0.14 6.66
CA ASP A 39 -18.77 -0.78 7.04
C ASP A 39 -19.86 0.26 7.32
N ALA A 40 -19.55 1.29 8.12
CA ALA A 40 -20.50 2.37 8.43
C ALA A 40 -20.85 3.24 7.20
N LYS A 41 -19.90 3.45 6.28
CA LYS A 41 -20.13 4.14 5.02
C LYS A 41 -21.07 3.32 4.13
N PHE A 42 -20.84 2.01 4.02
CA PHE A 42 -21.71 1.12 3.26
C PHE A 42 -23.14 1.11 3.82
N GLU A 43 -23.28 0.99 5.14
CA GLU A 43 -24.55 1.08 5.86
C GLU A 43 -25.29 2.40 5.60
N TYR A 44 -24.60 3.54 5.68
CA TYR A 44 -25.22 4.84 5.37
C TYR A 44 -25.64 4.95 3.89
N LEU A 45 -24.79 4.51 2.96
CA LEU A 45 -25.07 4.58 1.53
C LEU A 45 -26.20 3.64 1.11
N SER A 46 -26.33 2.48 1.72
CA SER A 46 -27.45 1.57 1.44
C SER A 46 -28.79 2.19 1.86
N TYR A 47 -28.85 2.91 2.99
CA TYR A 47 -30.05 3.68 3.35
C TYR A 47 -30.32 4.84 2.38
N CYS A 48 -29.28 5.52 1.89
CA CYS A 48 -29.47 6.57 0.89
C CYS A 48 -30.05 6.01 -0.41
N LEU A 49 -29.55 4.86 -0.85
CA LEU A 49 -30.06 4.17 -2.03
C LEU A 49 -31.51 3.74 -1.83
N LYS A 50 -31.84 3.14 -0.67
CA LYS A 50 -33.19 2.69 -0.37
C LYS A 50 -34.21 3.84 -0.33
N VAL A 51 -33.85 5.00 0.25
CA VAL A 51 -34.72 6.18 0.21
C VAL A 51 -34.96 6.62 -1.23
N LYS A 52 -33.89 6.67 -2.05
CA LYS A 52 -34.01 7.07 -3.45
C LYS A 52 -34.89 6.11 -4.24
N GLU A 53 -34.74 4.80 -4.06
CA GLU A 53 -35.60 3.80 -4.69
C GLU A 53 -37.08 4.02 -4.31
N MET A 54 -37.35 4.31 -3.04
CA MET A 54 -38.71 4.58 -2.56
C MET A 54 -39.31 5.88 -3.09
N ASP A 55 -38.49 6.92 -3.30
CA ASP A 55 -38.89 8.20 -3.91
C ASP A 55 -39.14 8.02 -5.42
N ASP A 56 -38.31 7.22 -6.11
CA ASP A 56 -38.43 6.91 -7.53
C ASP A 56 -39.71 6.09 -7.81
N GLU A 57 -40.02 5.10 -6.96
CA GLU A 57 -41.29 4.36 -7.01
C GLU A 57 -42.50 5.29 -6.87
N GLU A 58 -42.48 6.19 -5.89
CA GLU A 58 -43.60 7.12 -5.64
C GLU A 58 -43.79 8.08 -6.83
N MET A 59 -42.70 8.58 -7.41
CA MET A 59 -42.74 9.38 -8.62
C MET A 59 -43.35 8.60 -9.80
N GLN A 60 -43.01 7.31 -9.95
CA GLN A 60 -43.56 6.47 -11.01
C GLN A 60 -45.08 6.27 -10.86
N PHE A 61 -45.57 5.94 -9.66
CA PHE A 61 -47.02 5.80 -9.41
C PHE A 61 -47.77 7.12 -9.59
N ALA A 62 -47.16 8.25 -9.20
CA ALA A 62 -47.73 9.58 -9.44
C ALA A 62 -47.87 9.89 -10.94
N GLN A 63 -46.93 9.45 -11.79
CA GLN A 63 -47.02 9.59 -13.25
C GLN A 63 -48.14 8.74 -13.86
N LEU A 64 -48.35 7.53 -13.34
CA LEU A 64 -49.43 6.63 -13.77
C LEU A 64 -50.81 7.06 -13.25
N GLN A 65 -50.88 8.05 -12.35
CA GLN A 65 -52.10 8.45 -11.62
C GLN A 65 -52.75 7.29 -10.86
N GLU A 66 -51.95 6.32 -10.43
CA GLU A 66 -52.42 5.18 -9.64
C GLU A 66 -52.22 5.44 -8.14
N PRO A 67 -53.20 5.08 -7.29
CA PRO A 67 -53.06 5.19 -5.85
C PRO A 67 -51.98 4.24 -5.32
N PHE A 68 -51.12 4.77 -4.46
CA PHE A 68 -50.00 4.01 -3.91
C PHE A 68 -50.30 3.48 -2.49
N TYR A 69 -50.60 2.18 -2.41
CA TYR A 69 -51.07 1.51 -1.19
C TYR A 69 -50.18 1.66 0.05
N ARG A 70 -48.85 1.76 -0.12
CA ARG A 70 -47.89 1.99 0.99
C ARG A 70 -48.16 3.33 1.68
N VAL A 71 -48.50 4.36 0.92
CA VAL A 71 -48.80 5.71 1.43
C VAL A 71 -50.19 5.77 2.04
N GLU A 72 -51.17 5.07 1.47
CA GLU A 72 -52.54 5.00 2.02
C GLU A 72 -52.59 4.40 3.44
N THR A 73 -51.69 3.48 3.75
CA THR A 73 -51.57 2.85 5.08
C THR A 73 -50.68 3.66 6.04
N GLY A 74 -50.26 4.86 5.66
CA GLY A 74 -49.50 5.79 6.49
C GLY A 74 -47.97 5.69 6.36
N ASN A 75 -47.41 5.04 5.34
CA ASN A 75 -45.99 5.08 4.95
C ASN A 75 -44.97 4.85 6.08
N TYR A 76 -45.22 3.89 6.98
CA TYR A 76 -44.37 3.61 8.14
C TYR A 76 -42.94 3.20 7.76
N GLU A 77 -42.79 2.41 6.70
CA GLU A 77 -41.50 1.92 6.22
C GLU A 77 -40.57 3.07 5.83
N TYR A 78 -41.10 4.06 5.08
CA TYR A 78 -40.31 5.22 4.67
C TYR A 78 -39.82 6.03 5.86
N ARG A 79 -40.70 6.29 6.84
CA ARG A 79 -40.31 7.00 8.07
C ARG A 79 -39.25 6.24 8.87
N LEU A 80 -39.34 4.91 8.93
CA LEU A 80 -38.34 4.09 9.61
C LEU A 80 -36.98 4.18 8.90
N ILE A 81 -36.96 4.05 7.58
CA ILE A 81 -35.73 4.17 6.77
C ILE A 81 -35.10 5.55 6.91
N LEU A 82 -35.90 6.63 6.92
CA LEU A 82 -35.38 7.99 7.16
C LEU A 82 -34.70 8.13 8.53
N ARG A 83 -35.29 7.54 9.58
CA ARG A 83 -34.67 7.53 10.92
C ARG A 83 -33.35 6.75 10.92
N CYS A 84 -33.35 5.53 10.36
CA CYS A 84 -32.13 4.72 10.26
C CYS A 84 -31.04 5.42 9.44
N ARG A 85 -31.40 6.11 8.35
CA ARG A 85 -30.48 6.92 7.55
C ARG A 85 -29.82 8.01 8.39
N GLN A 86 -30.59 8.70 9.23
CA GLN A 86 -30.06 9.77 10.08
C GLN A 86 -29.10 9.21 11.14
N GLU A 87 -29.47 8.11 11.79
CA GLU A 87 -28.59 7.41 12.74
C GLU A 87 -27.28 6.97 12.07
N ALA A 88 -27.38 6.32 10.90
CA ALA A 88 -26.22 5.90 10.11
C ALA A 88 -25.35 7.09 9.66
N ARG A 89 -25.97 8.23 9.28
CA ARG A 89 -25.25 9.48 8.91
C ARG A 89 -24.38 9.98 10.06
N THR A 90 -24.91 10.00 11.28
CA THR A 90 -24.15 10.47 12.45
C THR A 90 -22.97 9.54 12.77
N LYS A 91 -23.19 8.22 12.72
CA LYS A 91 -22.15 7.19 12.91
C LYS A 91 -21.06 7.29 11.84
N PHE A 92 -21.44 7.40 10.57
CA PHE A 92 -20.52 7.60 9.45
C PHE A 92 -19.70 8.88 9.61
N ALA A 93 -20.34 10.01 9.93
CA ALA A 93 -19.66 11.29 10.09
C ALA A 93 -18.61 11.26 11.21
N LYS A 94 -18.93 10.63 12.34
CA LYS A 94 -18.00 10.43 13.46
C LYS A 94 -16.80 9.55 13.06
N LEU A 95 -17.06 8.41 12.43
CA LEU A 95 -15.97 7.53 12.00
C LEU A 95 -15.10 8.16 10.90
N ARG A 96 -15.68 9.05 10.07
CA ARG A 96 -14.93 9.80 9.06
C ARG A 96 -13.89 10.72 9.69
N SER A 97 -14.26 11.47 10.73
CA SER A 97 -13.30 12.30 11.47
C SER A 97 -12.25 11.45 12.18
N ASP A 98 -12.66 10.34 12.79
CA ASP A 98 -11.76 9.45 13.52
C ASP A 98 -10.69 8.83 12.60
N VAL A 99 -11.08 8.38 11.40
CA VAL A 99 -10.14 7.81 10.41
C VAL A 99 -9.17 8.87 9.91
N LEU A 100 -9.63 10.10 9.65
CA LEU A 100 -8.78 11.19 9.18
C LEU A 100 -7.66 11.47 10.20
N VAL A 101 -8.04 11.66 11.47
CA VAL A 101 -7.07 11.91 12.55
C VAL A 101 -6.12 10.73 12.73
N LYS A 102 -6.61 9.48 12.66
CA LYS A 102 -5.74 8.30 12.76
C LYS A 102 -4.75 8.19 11.61
N LEU A 103 -5.14 8.52 10.38
CA LEU A 103 -4.24 8.52 9.23
C LEU A 103 -3.15 9.56 9.38
N GLU A 104 -3.48 10.76 9.83
CA GLU A 104 -2.50 11.83 10.09
C GLU A 104 -1.51 11.43 11.19
N LEU A 105 -1.99 10.86 12.29
CA LEU A 105 -1.14 10.35 13.37
C LEU A 105 -0.23 9.20 12.91
N LEU A 106 -0.75 8.29 12.07
CA LEU A 106 0.03 7.19 11.52
C LEU A 106 1.13 7.72 10.60
N ASP A 107 0.84 8.71 9.75
CA ASP A 107 1.81 9.30 8.84
C ASP A 107 2.91 10.08 9.58
N SER A 108 2.54 10.88 10.58
CA SER A 108 3.51 11.55 11.44
C SER A 108 4.43 10.55 12.15
N LYS A 109 3.85 9.46 12.67
CA LYS A 109 4.62 8.37 13.29
C LYS A 109 5.51 7.65 12.28
N HIS A 110 5.01 7.39 11.07
CA HIS A 110 5.76 6.74 10.00
C HIS A 110 7.04 7.51 9.69
N VAL A 111 6.93 8.81 9.42
CA VAL A 111 8.07 9.66 9.06
C VAL A 111 9.08 9.72 10.19
N GLN A 112 8.62 9.98 11.42
CA GLN A 112 9.51 10.07 12.58
C GLN A 112 10.23 8.75 12.85
N HIS A 113 9.47 7.65 12.93
CA HIS A 113 10.01 6.34 13.27
C HIS A 113 10.96 5.82 12.18
N LEU A 114 10.60 5.94 10.90
CA LEU A 114 11.45 5.49 9.80
C LEU A 114 12.76 6.27 9.74
N THR A 115 12.68 7.61 9.89
CA THR A 115 13.86 8.48 9.88
C THR A 115 14.80 8.13 11.04
N GLU A 116 14.25 7.94 12.24
CA GLU A 116 15.03 7.59 13.42
C GLU A 116 15.72 6.23 13.25
N GLN A 117 14.99 5.20 12.79
CA GLN A 117 15.55 3.87 12.60
C GLN A 117 16.61 3.82 11.47
N LEU A 118 16.39 4.53 10.36
CA LEU A 118 17.38 4.66 9.29
C LEU A 118 18.64 5.40 9.76
N THR A 119 18.47 6.48 10.52
CA THR A 119 19.60 7.23 11.09
C THR A 119 20.42 6.37 12.05
N ARG A 120 19.75 5.59 12.92
CA ARG A 120 20.41 4.62 13.82
C ARG A 120 21.14 3.52 13.06
N LEU A 121 20.54 3.01 11.98
CA LEU A 121 21.14 1.99 11.12
C LEU A 121 22.41 2.52 10.44
N ILE A 122 22.32 3.68 9.78
CA ILE A 122 23.44 4.31 9.08
C ILE A 122 24.53 4.69 10.08
N GLY A 123 24.18 5.26 11.23
CA GLY A 123 25.13 5.55 12.31
C GLY A 123 25.84 4.28 12.81
N GLY A 124 25.10 3.18 12.96
CA GLY A 124 25.67 1.86 13.27
C GLY A 124 26.67 1.39 12.21
N LEU A 125 26.30 1.47 10.93
CA LEU A 125 27.17 1.09 9.81
C LEU A 125 28.42 1.97 9.72
N ALA A 126 28.27 3.29 9.84
CA ALA A 126 29.38 4.24 9.85
C ALA A 126 30.36 3.91 10.98
N THR A 127 29.88 3.70 12.20
CA THR A 127 30.75 3.31 13.32
C THR A 127 31.45 1.98 13.10
N TYR A 128 30.76 0.98 12.52
CA TYR A 128 31.36 -0.30 12.18
C TYR A 128 32.47 -0.15 11.13
N HIS A 129 32.21 0.60 10.05
CA HIS A 129 33.20 0.84 8.99
C HIS A 129 34.41 1.64 9.49
N SER A 130 34.20 2.67 10.32
CA SER A 130 35.31 3.41 10.93
C SER A 130 36.16 2.52 11.83
N GLN A 131 35.54 1.66 12.66
CA GLN A 131 36.27 0.68 13.49
C GLN A 131 37.05 -0.34 12.67
N CYS A 132 36.47 -0.79 11.56
CA CYS A 132 37.15 -1.66 10.59
C CYS A 132 38.34 -0.95 9.94
N GLN A 133 38.16 0.31 9.54
CA GLN A 133 39.20 1.12 8.91
C GLN A 133 40.38 1.35 9.86
N GLU A 134 40.13 1.78 11.10
CA GLU A 134 41.18 1.98 12.12
C GLU A 134 42.00 0.68 12.32
N LEU A 135 41.31 -0.45 12.45
CA LEU A 135 41.95 -1.74 12.66
C LEU A 135 42.75 -2.25 11.46
N MET A 136 42.38 -1.81 10.24
CA MET A 136 43.14 -2.09 9.02
C MET A 136 44.30 -1.11 8.83
N HIS A 137 44.13 0.16 9.21
CA HIS A 137 45.16 1.18 9.10
C HIS A 137 46.37 0.89 10.02
N ASP A 138 46.13 0.30 11.19
CA ASP A 138 47.18 -0.10 12.14
C ASP A 138 47.98 -1.34 11.69
N LYS A 139 47.53 -2.07 10.66
CA LYS A 139 48.25 -3.22 10.12
C LYS A 139 48.62 -2.98 8.66
N HIS A 140 49.92 -2.84 8.39
CA HIS A 140 50.48 -2.89 7.05
C HIS A 140 50.26 -4.29 6.44
N TRP A 141 49.08 -4.54 5.85
CA TRP A 141 48.70 -5.84 5.28
C TRP A 141 49.25 -6.11 3.87
N PHE A 142 50.34 -5.45 3.46
CA PHE A 142 51.10 -5.88 2.28
C PHE A 142 52.39 -6.57 2.73
N PRO A 143 52.45 -7.90 2.51
CA PRO A 143 53.22 -8.39 1.37
C PRO A 143 52.44 -9.49 0.65
N ILE A 144 51.77 -9.12 -0.44
CA ILE A 144 51.55 -10.06 -1.53
C ILE A 144 52.29 -9.43 -2.70
N GLU A 145 53.52 -9.87 -2.91
CA GLU A 145 54.14 -9.68 -4.20
C GLU A 145 53.27 -10.45 -5.20
N LEU A 146 52.46 -9.73 -5.98
CA LEU A 146 51.97 -10.27 -7.23
C LEU A 146 53.21 -10.40 -8.12
N ASP A 147 53.82 -11.58 -8.09
CA ASP A 147 54.83 -11.93 -9.07
C ASP A 147 54.15 -12.00 -10.44
N MET A 148 54.29 -10.93 -11.22
CA MET A 148 53.82 -10.91 -12.61
C MET A 148 54.78 -11.64 -13.56
N VAL A 149 55.83 -12.29 -13.05
CA VAL A 149 56.77 -13.06 -13.86
C VAL A 149 56.18 -14.43 -14.17
N GLY A 150 55.24 -14.45 -15.12
CA GLY A 150 54.65 -15.68 -15.64
C GLY A 150 53.32 -15.49 -16.37
N THR A 151 52.63 -14.36 -16.14
CA THR A 151 51.37 -14.01 -16.83
C THR A 151 51.57 -13.12 -18.05
N THR A 152 52.79 -12.66 -18.33
CA THR A 152 53.11 -12.20 -19.68
C THR A 152 53.20 -13.43 -20.56
N LEU A 153 52.22 -13.56 -21.46
CA LEU A 153 52.16 -14.50 -22.56
C LEU A 153 53.49 -14.54 -23.32
N HIS A 154 54.46 -15.29 -22.82
CA HIS A 154 55.52 -15.82 -23.65
C HIS A 154 54.86 -16.89 -24.48
N ALA A 155 54.42 -16.44 -25.65
CA ALA A 155 54.18 -17.24 -26.82
C ALA A 155 55.46 -18.01 -27.15
N ASP A 156 55.72 -19.09 -26.41
CA ASP A 156 56.52 -20.19 -26.90
C ASP A 156 55.52 -21.25 -27.32
N HIS A 157 54.93 -21.01 -28.50
CA HIS A 157 54.20 -22.00 -29.27
C HIS A 157 55.17 -23.15 -29.58
N ARG A 158 55.30 -24.05 -28.61
CA ARG A 158 55.83 -25.38 -28.83
C ARG A 158 54.74 -26.12 -29.61
N ASN A 159 54.84 -26.04 -30.93
CA ASN A 159 54.02 -26.80 -31.87
C ASN A 159 54.14 -28.28 -31.51
N ASP A 160 53.07 -28.86 -31.01
CA ASP A 160 52.85 -30.29 -31.10
C ASP A 160 51.38 -30.52 -31.46
N ASP A 161 51.23 -31.34 -32.50
CA ASP A 161 50.03 -31.60 -33.29
C ASP A 161 48.88 -32.14 -32.43
N PHE A 162 47.68 -31.57 -32.60
CA PHE A 162 46.45 -32.29 -32.24
C PHE A 162 45.45 -32.23 -33.41
N SER A 163 45.40 -33.35 -34.11
CA SER A 163 44.50 -33.63 -35.22
C SER A 163 43.04 -33.59 -34.77
N THR A 164 42.21 -32.96 -35.59
CA THR A 164 40.75 -32.81 -35.45
C THR A 164 40.06 -34.04 -36.01
N GLY A 165 39.01 -34.57 -35.35
CA GLY A 165 38.08 -35.50 -36.00
C GLY A 165 37.15 -36.28 -35.08
N ASP A 166 35.85 -36.00 -35.24
CA ASP A 166 34.65 -36.78 -34.91
C ASP A 166 34.31 -37.18 -33.47
N TYR A 167 33.17 -36.64 -33.00
CA TYR A 167 32.15 -37.44 -32.34
C TYR A 167 30.76 -37.06 -32.88
N GLU A 168 30.12 -38.06 -33.49
CA GLU A 168 28.72 -38.13 -33.90
C GLU A 168 27.81 -38.09 -32.65
N ASP A 169 26.71 -37.35 -32.71
CA ASP A 169 25.63 -37.35 -31.71
C ASP A 169 24.33 -37.72 -32.43
N ASP A 170 24.00 -39.01 -32.37
CA ASP A 170 22.75 -39.61 -32.85
C ASP A 170 21.79 -39.77 -31.65
N GLU A 171 20.54 -39.35 -31.86
CA GLU A 171 19.26 -40.05 -31.52
C GLU A 171 19.08 -40.50 -30.03
N GLU A 172 17.99 -40.31 -29.30
CA GLU A 172 16.57 -40.36 -29.66
C GLU A 172 15.74 -40.10 -28.38
N LEU A 173 14.57 -39.47 -28.58
CA LEU A 173 13.32 -39.46 -27.81
C LEU A 173 13.06 -40.52 -26.71
N LEU A 174 12.38 -40.09 -25.62
CA LEU A 174 11.22 -40.85 -25.08
C LEU A 174 10.31 -40.01 -24.14
N ASP A 175 9.02 -39.97 -24.51
CA ASP A 175 7.87 -39.44 -23.76
C ASP A 175 7.56 -40.23 -22.49
N THR A 176 6.83 -39.60 -21.53
CA THR A 176 5.61 -40.20 -20.94
C THR A 176 4.82 -39.20 -20.07
N GLU A 177 3.51 -39.20 -20.29
CA GLU A 177 2.47 -38.39 -19.65
C GLU A 177 2.09 -38.84 -18.22
N GLY A 178 1.43 -37.94 -17.46
CA GLY A 178 0.37 -38.34 -16.52
C GLY A 178 0.18 -37.48 -15.26
N GLY A 179 -0.98 -36.82 -15.13
CA GLY A 179 -1.69 -36.74 -13.83
C GLY A 179 -2.12 -35.38 -13.26
N THR A 180 -3.28 -34.89 -13.71
CA THR A 180 -4.46 -34.41 -12.92
C THR A 180 -4.37 -33.21 -11.93
N GLU A 181 -5.09 -32.15 -12.32
CA GLU A 181 -6.05 -31.28 -11.59
C GLU A 181 -5.77 -30.74 -10.17
N ALA A 182 -5.75 -29.40 -10.05
CA ALA A 182 -6.74 -28.61 -9.29
C ALA A 182 -6.44 -27.10 -9.42
N SER A 183 -7.23 -26.39 -10.24
CA SER A 183 -7.21 -24.92 -10.33
C SER A 183 -8.32 -24.33 -9.45
N GLU A 184 -7.99 -23.87 -8.26
CA GLU A 184 -8.74 -22.79 -7.60
C GLU A 184 -7.95 -21.49 -7.86
N THR A 185 -8.38 -20.71 -8.85
CA THR A 185 -7.87 -19.35 -9.06
C THR A 185 -8.93 -18.35 -8.63
N GLU A 186 -8.57 -17.68 -7.55
CA GLU A 186 -9.15 -16.51 -6.93
C GLU A 186 -9.23 -15.36 -7.96
N LEU A 187 -10.45 -14.88 -8.23
CA LEU A 187 -10.69 -13.66 -9.02
C LEU A 187 -10.41 -12.43 -8.14
N VAL A 188 -9.22 -11.84 -8.27
CA VAL A 188 -8.94 -10.47 -7.83
C VAL A 188 -8.47 -9.67 -9.04
N GLN A 189 -9.34 -8.80 -9.55
CA GLN A 189 -8.95 -7.79 -10.54
C GLN A 189 -8.26 -6.60 -9.83
N PRO A 190 -7.20 -6.02 -10.41
CA PRO A 190 -6.49 -4.87 -9.86
C PRO A 190 -7.28 -3.57 -10.11
N VAL A 191 -7.31 -2.72 -9.08
CA VAL A 191 -7.80 -1.33 -9.15
C VAL A 191 -6.71 -0.45 -9.77
N GLU A 192 -6.96 0.07 -10.97
CA GLU A 192 -6.16 1.14 -11.57
C GLU A 192 -7.00 2.42 -11.77
N ASP A 193 -6.40 3.52 -11.33
CA ASP A 193 -6.55 4.92 -11.74
C ASP A 193 -7.80 5.75 -11.39
N LEU A 194 -7.69 6.45 -10.25
CA LEU A 194 -8.23 7.81 -10.07
C LEU A 194 -7.07 8.80 -10.03
N THR A 195 -6.64 9.23 -11.21
CA THR A 195 -5.74 10.37 -11.38
C THR A 195 -6.48 11.67 -11.05
N LEU A 196 -5.95 12.38 -10.05
CA LEU A 196 -6.37 13.74 -9.68
C LEU A 196 -5.92 14.71 -10.77
N ASN A 197 -6.85 15.12 -11.65
CA ASN A 197 -6.62 16.28 -12.53
C ASN A 197 -6.77 17.57 -11.72
N CYS A 198 -5.64 18.07 -11.24
CA CYS A 198 -5.50 19.43 -10.73
C CYS A 198 -5.00 20.32 -11.89
N ALA A 199 -5.86 21.17 -12.44
CA ALA A 199 -5.47 22.17 -13.43
C ALA A 199 -6.18 23.51 -13.17
N ASN A 200 -5.38 24.44 -12.64
CA ASN A 200 -5.58 25.88 -12.65
C ASN A 200 -6.08 26.41 -14.01
N LYS A 201 -7.06 27.32 -13.99
CA LYS A 201 -7.10 28.48 -14.89
C LYS A 201 -7.60 29.72 -14.15
N ASN A 202 -6.75 30.74 -14.12
CA ASN A 202 -7.04 32.10 -13.67
C ASN A 202 -7.78 32.91 -14.74
N HIS A 203 -8.61 33.84 -14.22
CA HIS A 203 -8.99 35.17 -14.72
C HIS A 203 -9.94 35.35 -15.94
N LYS A 204 -11.09 35.96 -15.70
CA LYS A 204 -11.29 37.43 -15.85
C LYS A 204 -12.59 37.94 -15.20
N ASP A 205 -12.51 39.18 -14.73
CA ASP A 205 -13.43 39.98 -13.92
C ASP A 205 -14.87 40.15 -14.46
N THR A 206 -15.86 40.42 -13.60
CA THR A 206 -16.54 41.74 -13.46
C THR A 206 -17.73 41.69 -12.46
N LYS A 207 -17.63 42.52 -11.41
CA LYS A 207 -18.64 43.25 -10.58
C LYS A 207 -19.71 42.56 -9.70
N GLU A 208 -19.53 42.85 -8.40
CA GLU A 208 -20.48 43.45 -7.42
C GLU A 208 -21.93 42.93 -7.31
N GLY A 209 -22.27 42.43 -6.11
CA GLY A 209 -23.64 42.51 -5.61
C GLY A 209 -24.07 41.37 -4.66
N ASN A 210 -24.14 41.72 -3.36
CA ASN A 210 -24.93 41.10 -2.29
C ASN A 210 -24.45 39.80 -1.60
N LEU A 211 -24.01 39.99 -0.35
CA LEU A 211 -24.07 39.00 0.73
C LEU A 211 -25.54 38.76 1.10
N GLU A 212 -26.02 37.52 1.01
CA GLU A 212 -27.00 37.00 1.97
C GLU A 212 -26.62 35.56 2.33
N GLU A 213 -26.27 35.37 3.61
CA GLU A 213 -26.20 34.09 4.27
C GLU A 213 -27.59 33.43 4.26
N VAL A 214 -27.75 32.34 3.51
CA VAL A 214 -28.96 31.53 3.61
C VAL A 214 -28.67 30.36 4.54
N ASN A 215 -29.00 30.57 5.81
CA ASN A 215 -29.18 29.50 6.80
C ASN A 215 -30.17 28.45 6.26
N LEU A 216 -29.69 27.28 5.85
CA LEU A 216 -30.53 26.09 5.71
C LEU A 216 -30.55 25.31 7.03
N LEU A 217 -31.12 25.97 8.04
CA LEU A 217 -31.83 25.33 9.14
C LEU A 217 -33.30 25.59 8.85
N GLY A 218 -33.97 24.57 8.35
CA GLY A 218 -35.40 24.61 8.06
C GLY A 218 -35.95 23.21 8.28
N ASP A 219 -36.69 23.09 9.36
CA ASP A 219 -37.44 21.91 9.79
C ASP A 219 -38.17 21.23 8.63
N PHE A 220 -38.02 19.91 8.50
CA PHE A 220 -39.05 18.90 8.25
C PHE A 220 -38.44 17.49 8.35
#